data_AF-A0A966BU73-F1
#
_entry.id   AF-A0A966BU73-F1
#
_cell.length_a   1.000
_cell.length_b   1.000
_cell.length_c   1.000
_cell.angle_alpha   90.00
_cell.angle_beta   90.00
_cell.angle_gamma   90.00
#
_symmetry.space_group_name_H-M   'P 1'
#
loop_
_entity.id
_entity.type
_entity.pdbx_description
1 polymer ?
#
loop_
_entity_poly.entity_id
_entity_poly.type
_entity_poly.pdbx_seq_one_letter_code
_entity_poly.pdbx_strand_id
1 'polypeptide(L)'
;MKKVLYWIVGIAIVIQFIRPDFKNPKVDNTLTLNTNIEVMSVLKNSCYDCHSNETKKPWYHNVAPLSWMMSGHIKSGRQALNFSKWQSIDTQIKLKQLKRAKQLIKNEMMPKGEYLLMHENAVLDEEKKMILEEFFDAQIKKLSHT
;
A
#
# COMPACT_ATOMS: atom_id res chain seq x y z
N MET A 1 8.63 22.99 -34.39
CA MET A 1 7.53 22.54 -33.49
C MET A 1 7.04 21.13 -33.83
N LYS A 2 6.54 20.82 -35.04
CA LYS A 2 6.05 19.46 -35.40
C LYS A 2 7.07 18.33 -35.22
N LYS A 3 8.35 18.57 -35.58
CA LYS A 3 9.45 17.60 -35.39
C LYS A 3 9.66 17.23 -33.91
N VAL A 4 9.53 18.19 -32.99
CA VAL A 4 9.68 17.97 -31.55
C VAL A 4 8.52 17.12 -31.02
N LEU A 5 7.30 17.37 -31.48
CA LEU A 5 6.13 16.56 -31.12
C LEU A 5 6.31 15.09 -31.55
N TYR A 6 6.78 14.84 -32.77
CA TYR A 6 7.06 13.47 -33.24
C TYR A 6 8.13 12.76 -32.40
N TRP A 7 9.16 13.48 -31.98
CA TRP A 7 10.17 12.94 -31.06
C TRP A 7 9.58 12.57 -29.70
N ILE A 8 8.75 13.45 -29.11
CA ILE A 8 8.10 13.18 -27.82
C ILE A 8 7.19 11.95 -27.93
N VAL A 9 6.37 11.87 -28.97
CA VAL A 9 5.48 10.72 -29.19
C VAL A 9 6.28 9.44 -29.44
N GLY A 10 7.35 9.51 -30.23
CA GLY A 10 8.24 8.37 -30.47
C GLY A 10 8.87 7.85 -29.17
N ILE A 11 9.39 8.75 -28.33
CA ILE A 11 9.92 8.39 -27.01
C ILE A 11 8.81 7.80 -26.13
N ALA A 12 7.64 8.42 -26.07
CA ALA A 12 6.51 7.97 -25.27
C ALA A 12 6.08 6.54 -25.64
N ILE A 13 6.15 6.17 -26.92
CA ILE A 13 5.88 4.81 -27.41
C ILE A 13 7.01 3.85 -27.00
N VAL A 14 8.27 4.23 -27.23
CA VAL A 14 9.45 3.40 -26.90
C VAL A 14 9.50 3.06 -25.41
N ILE A 15 9.20 4.01 -24.52
CA ILE A 15 9.23 3.75 -23.07
C ILE A 15 8.16 2.75 -22.63
N GLN A 16 7.05 2.56 -23.36
CA GLN A 16 6.02 1.58 -22.99
C GLN A 16 6.51 0.12 -23.06
N PHE A 17 7.62 -0.14 -23.77
CA PHE A 17 8.21 -1.47 -23.89
C PHE A 17 9.09 -1.83 -22.69
N ILE A 18 9.53 -0.85 -21.91
CA ILE A 18 10.21 -1.10 -20.64
C ILE A 18 9.11 -1.26 -19.58
N ARG A 19 8.80 -2.49 -19.17
CA ARG A 19 7.73 -2.78 -18.20
C ARG A 19 8.30 -3.42 -16.94
N PRO A 20 7.81 -3.04 -15.74
CA PRO A 20 8.21 -3.70 -14.52
C PRO A 20 7.55 -5.10 -14.47
N ASP A 21 8.29 -6.12 -14.04
CA ASP A 21 7.69 -7.43 -13.73
C ASP A 21 6.93 -7.33 -12.39
N PHE A 22 5.72 -6.79 -12.46
CA PHE A 22 4.86 -6.62 -11.30
C PHE A 22 3.77 -7.68 -11.28
N LYS A 23 3.88 -8.62 -10.35
CA LYS A 23 2.86 -9.64 -10.05
C LYS A 23 2.55 -9.64 -8.57
N ASN A 24 1.30 -9.92 -8.24
CA ASN A 24 0.91 -10.19 -6.87
C ASN A 24 1.48 -11.56 -6.47
N PRO A 25 2.29 -11.63 -5.39
CA PRO A 25 2.69 -12.93 -4.86
C PRO A 25 1.47 -13.74 -4.43
N LYS A 26 1.62 -15.07 -4.34
CA LYS A 26 0.55 -15.91 -3.79
C LYS A 26 0.20 -15.47 -2.36
N VAL A 27 -1.08 -15.43 -2.06
CA VAL A 27 -1.61 -15.15 -0.72
C VAL A 27 -1.74 -16.46 0.03
N ASP A 28 -1.25 -16.48 1.25
CA ASP A 28 -1.47 -17.56 2.21
C ASP A 28 -2.38 -17.03 3.31
N ASN A 29 -3.59 -17.57 3.38
CA ASN A 29 -4.59 -17.14 4.37
C ASN A 29 -4.14 -17.44 5.80
N THR A 30 -3.25 -18.43 6.01
CA THR A 30 -2.71 -18.73 7.35
C THR A 30 -1.71 -17.68 7.82
N LEU A 31 -1.06 -16.97 6.89
CA LEU A 31 -0.11 -15.90 7.18
C LEU A 31 -0.75 -14.51 7.17
N THR A 32 -1.94 -14.39 6.60
CA THR A 32 -2.63 -13.11 6.43
C THR A 32 -3.19 -12.62 7.77
N LEU A 33 -3.17 -11.30 7.97
CA LEU A 33 -3.85 -10.68 9.10
C LEU A 33 -5.35 -11.00 9.04
N ASN A 34 -5.87 -11.55 10.13
CA ASN A 34 -7.30 -11.75 10.31
C ASN A 34 -7.75 -11.04 11.60
N THR A 35 -8.76 -10.19 11.49
CA THR A 35 -9.32 -9.40 12.59
C THR A 35 -10.80 -9.15 12.30
N ASN A 36 -11.47 -8.35 13.13
CA ASN A 36 -12.88 -8.06 12.96
C ASN A 36 -13.18 -7.40 11.59
N ILE A 37 -14.44 -7.51 11.15
CA ILE A 37 -14.88 -7.10 9.81
C ILE A 37 -14.70 -5.59 9.60
N GLU A 38 -14.92 -4.79 10.64
CA GLU A 38 -14.81 -3.33 10.60
C GLU A 38 -13.37 -2.88 10.30
N VAL A 39 -12.39 -3.35 11.07
CA VAL A 39 -10.97 -3.08 10.85
C VAL A 39 -10.53 -3.61 9.48
N MET A 40 -10.98 -4.82 9.11
CA MET A 40 -10.65 -5.39 7.80
C MET A 40 -11.19 -4.53 6.65
N SER A 41 -12.37 -3.93 6.79
CA SER A 41 -12.95 -3.01 5.80
C SER A 41 -12.07 -1.78 5.61
N VAL A 42 -11.66 -1.13 6.70
CA VAL A 42 -10.78 0.06 6.65
C VAL A 42 -9.43 -0.29 6.05
N LEU A 43 -8.79 -1.38 6.51
CA LEU A 43 -7.50 -1.81 5.98
C LEU A 43 -7.55 -2.12 4.48
N LYS A 44 -8.61 -2.81 4.02
CA LYS A 44 -8.77 -3.15 2.60
C LYS A 44 -8.95 -1.92 1.71
N ASN A 45 -9.68 -0.92 2.19
CA ASN A 45 -9.95 0.30 1.42
C ASN A 45 -8.76 1.26 1.41
N SER A 46 -8.07 1.41 2.54
CA SER A 46 -7.06 2.46 2.71
C SER A 46 -5.62 1.97 2.63
N CYS A 47 -5.35 0.67 2.81
CA CYS A 47 -3.99 0.16 2.98
C CYS A 47 -3.61 -0.96 2.01
N TYR A 48 -4.53 -1.87 1.66
CA TYR A 48 -4.18 -3.13 0.98
C TYR A 48 -3.56 -2.95 -0.40
N ASP A 49 -3.90 -1.90 -1.13
CA ASP A 49 -3.33 -1.69 -2.47
C ASP A 49 -1.81 -1.50 -2.42
N CYS A 50 -1.24 -1.00 -1.31
CA CYS A 50 0.21 -0.87 -1.13
C CYS A 50 0.81 -1.86 -0.11
N HIS A 51 0.02 -2.29 0.88
CA HIS A 51 0.50 -3.06 2.04
C HIS A 51 -0.03 -4.50 2.09
N SER A 52 -0.42 -5.07 0.95
CA SER A 52 -0.82 -6.48 0.85
C SER A 52 -0.30 -7.13 -0.43
N ASN A 53 -0.39 -8.45 -0.52
CA ASN A 53 -0.20 -9.18 -1.79
C ASN A 53 -1.47 -9.16 -2.66
N GLU A 54 -2.55 -8.51 -2.23
CA GLU A 54 -3.85 -8.45 -2.92
C GLU A 54 -4.06 -7.12 -3.66
N THR A 55 -2.99 -6.42 -4.03
CA THR A 55 -3.06 -5.11 -4.70
C THR A 55 -3.97 -5.15 -5.92
N LYS A 56 -4.98 -4.28 -5.96
CA LYS A 56 -5.82 -4.06 -7.14
C LYS A 56 -5.13 -3.07 -8.06
N LYS A 57 -4.79 -3.51 -9.27
CA LYS A 57 -4.09 -2.66 -10.24
C LYS A 57 -5.11 -1.84 -11.02
N PRO A 58 -5.07 -0.51 -10.97
CA PRO A 58 -5.83 0.30 -11.92
C PRO A 58 -5.23 0.17 -13.32
N TRP A 59 -6.02 0.49 -14.36
CA TRP A 59 -5.59 0.34 -15.75
C TRP A 59 -4.29 1.10 -16.09
N TYR A 60 -4.09 2.27 -15.47
CA TYR A 60 -2.91 3.12 -15.69
C TYR A 60 -1.62 2.55 -15.07
N HIS A 61 -1.71 1.52 -14.20
CA HIS A 61 -0.54 0.78 -13.73
C HIS A 61 0.23 0.11 -14.88
N ASN A 62 -0.37 -0.05 -16.06
CA ASN A 62 0.29 -0.64 -17.22
C ASN A 62 0.93 0.38 -18.17
N VAL A 63 0.84 1.68 -17.86
CA VAL A 63 1.33 2.78 -18.71
C VAL A 63 2.61 3.38 -18.12
N ALA A 64 3.68 3.43 -18.89
CA ALA A 64 4.93 4.08 -18.47
C ALA A 64 4.80 5.62 -18.53
N PRO A 65 5.45 6.36 -17.62
CA PRO A 65 6.33 5.89 -16.54
C PRO A 65 5.59 5.52 -15.22
N LEU A 66 4.27 5.72 -15.17
CA LEU A 66 3.46 5.47 -13.96
C LEU A 66 3.60 4.02 -13.46
N SER A 67 3.65 3.05 -14.39
CA SER A 67 3.87 1.64 -14.09
C SER A 67 5.10 1.39 -13.23
N TRP A 68 6.22 2.06 -13.52
CA TRP A 68 7.48 1.92 -12.77
C TRP A 68 7.36 2.52 -11.38
N MET A 69 6.84 3.75 -11.30
CA MET A 69 6.67 4.48 -10.05
C MET A 69 5.75 3.70 -9.10
N MET A 70 4.59 3.25 -9.58
CA MET A 70 3.62 2.49 -8.80
C MET A 70 4.22 1.15 -8.34
N SER A 71 4.85 0.40 -9.24
CA SER A 71 5.48 -0.88 -8.88
C SER A 71 6.54 -0.71 -7.79
N GLY A 72 7.35 0.36 -7.88
CA GLY A 72 8.32 0.74 -6.87
C GLY A 72 7.66 1.09 -5.54
N HIS A 73 6.63 1.93 -5.55
CA HIS A 73 5.89 2.32 -4.34
C HIS A 73 5.24 1.12 -3.65
N ILE A 74 4.58 0.23 -4.39
CA ILE A 74 3.94 -0.97 -3.82
C ILE A 74 5.00 -1.91 -3.25
N LYS A 75 6.13 -2.10 -3.94
CA LYS A 75 7.25 -2.91 -3.42
C LYS A 75 7.75 -2.35 -2.09
N SER A 76 8.00 -1.05 -2.00
CA SER A 76 8.44 -0.38 -0.77
C SER A 76 7.37 -0.43 0.33
N GLY A 77 6.09 -0.26 -0.02
CA GLY A 77 4.96 -0.39 0.90
C GLY A 77 4.92 -1.76 1.56
N ARG A 78 4.96 -2.84 0.76
CA ARG A 78 5.02 -4.24 1.24
C ARG A 78 6.24 -4.51 2.11
N GLN A 79 7.39 -3.89 1.83
CA GLN A 79 8.58 -4.03 2.69
C GLN A 79 8.42 -3.31 4.04
N ALA A 80 7.75 -2.16 4.04
CA ALA A 80 7.50 -1.39 5.25
C ALA A 80 6.44 -2.04 6.14
N LEU A 81 5.42 -2.68 5.57
CA LEU A 81 4.39 -3.47 6.25
C LEU A 81 3.61 -4.29 5.22
N ASN A 82 3.37 -5.58 5.47
CA ASN A 82 2.57 -6.44 4.59
C ASN A 82 1.57 -7.29 5.36
N PHE A 83 0.28 -6.95 5.26
CA PHE A 83 -0.81 -7.64 5.95
C PHE A 83 -1.01 -9.08 5.46
N SER A 84 -0.69 -9.40 4.19
CA SER A 84 -0.75 -10.78 3.68
C SER A 84 0.38 -11.68 4.20
N LYS A 85 1.37 -11.11 4.89
CA LYS A 85 2.49 -11.83 5.51
C LYS A 85 2.52 -11.69 7.01
N TRP A 86 1.47 -11.12 7.61
CA TRP A 86 1.41 -10.74 9.02
C TRP A 86 1.98 -11.81 9.96
N GLN A 87 1.52 -13.05 9.92
CA GLN A 87 1.99 -14.07 10.87
C GLN A 87 3.47 -14.44 10.71
N SER A 88 4.04 -14.25 9.51
CA SER A 88 5.46 -14.53 9.24
C SER A 88 6.42 -13.41 9.65
N ILE A 89 5.90 -12.21 10.00
CA ILE A 89 6.74 -11.09 10.43
C ILE A 89 7.13 -11.30 11.90
N ASP A 90 8.43 -11.14 12.19
CA ASP A 90 8.97 -11.15 13.55
C ASP A 90 8.27 -10.14 14.47
N THR A 91 8.11 -10.49 15.74
CA THR A 91 7.39 -9.69 16.75
C THR A 91 7.98 -8.29 16.92
N GLN A 92 9.31 -8.15 16.99
CA GLN A 92 9.96 -6.84 17.16
C GLN A 92 9.82 -5.99 15.90
N ILE A 93 9.87 -6.63 14.73
CA ILE A 93 9.61 -5.96 13.45
C ILE A 93 8.16 -5.47 13.39
N LYS A 94 7.17 -6.30 13.73
CA LYS A 94 5.75 -5.91 13.80
C LYS A 94 5.56 -4.69 14.71
N LEU A 95 6.13 -4.71 15.92
CA LEU A 95 6.05 -3.60 16.87
C LEU A 95 6.57 -2.30 16.27
N LYS A 96 7.74 -2.32 15.62
CA LYS A 96 8.33 -1.15 14.96
C LYS A 96 7.46 -0.65 13.80
N GLN A 97 6.95 -1.56 12.98
CA GLN A 97 6.11 -1.23 11.83
C GLN A 97 4.78 -0.62 12.25
N LEU A 98 4.10 -1.17 13.26
CA LEU A 98 2.86 -0.63 13.80
C LEU A 98 3.05 0.77 14.41
N LYS A 99 4.09 0.97 15.24
CA LYS A 99 4.39 2.30 15.80
C LYS A 99 4.64 3.33 14.70
N ARG A 100 5.37 2.95 13.65
CA ARG A 100 5.59 3.81 12.47
C ARG A 100 4.28 4.09 11.73
N ALA A 101 3.44 3.08 11.51
CA ALA A 101 2.15 3.24 10.84
C ALA A 101 1.25 4.23 11.61
N LYS A 102 1.14 4.09 12.94
CA LYS A 102 0.42 5.05 13.79
C LYS A 102 0.93 6.48 13.59
N GLN A 103 2.25 6.68 13.66
CA GLN A 103 2.86 8.00 13.50
C GLN A 103 2.58 8.61 12.11
N LEU A 104 2.63 7.80 11.05
CA LEU A 104 2.37 8.28 9.69
C LEU A 104 0.90 8.65 9.48
N ILE A 105 -0.05 7.88 10.04
CA ILE A 105 -1.47 8.22 9.98
C ILE A 105 -1.77 9.49 10.78
N LYS A 106 -1.22 9.59 12.01
CA LYS A 106 -1.39 10.78 12.86
C LYS A 106 -0.87 12.06 12.20
N ASN A 107 0.22 11.95 11.44
CA ASN A 107 0.82 13.07 10.73
C ASN A 107 0.26 13.23 9.30
N GLU A 108 -0.83 12.54 8.95
CA GLU A 108 -1.49 12.62 7.64
C GLU A 108 -0.58 12.29 6.44
N MET A 109 0.48 11.51 6.69
CA MET A 109 1.41 11.04 5.68
C MET A 109 0.95 9.73 5.01
N MET A 110 -0.03 9.06 5.61
CA MET A 110 -0.64 7.84 5.07
C MET A 110 -2.18 7.87 5.19
N PRO A 111 -2.90 7.49 4.11
CA PRO A 111 -2.39 7.21 2.77
C PRO A 111 -1.78 8.45 2.10
N LYS A 112 -0.88 8.26 1.14
CA LYS A 112 -0.21 9.40 0.47
C LYS A 112 -1.24 10.30 -0.24
N GLY A 113 -1.11 11.62 -0.14
CA GLY A 113 -2.03 12.56 -0.78
C GLY A 113 -2.22 12.34 -2.29
N GLU A 114 -1.13 12.07 -3.02
CA GLU A 114 -1.17 11.73 -4.45
C GLU A 114 -2.02 10.48 -4.77
N TYR A 115 -2.04 9.51 -3.84
CA TYR A 115 -2.88 8.32 -3.97
C TYR A 115 -4.35 8.68 -3.76
N LEU A 116 -4.65 9.55 -2.78
CA LEU A 116 -6.01 9.99 -2.46
C LEU A 116 -6.68 10.78 -3.60
N LEU A 117 -5.91 11.50 -4.43
CA LEU A 117 -6.44 12.20 -5.61
C LEU A 117 -7.23 11.29 -6.57
N MET A 118 -6.90 10.00 -6.59
CA MET A 118 -7.52 9.00 -7.47
C MET A 118 -8.25 7.89 -6.69
N HIS A 119 -8.22 7.92 -5.35
CA HIS A 119 -8.76 6.88 -4.47
C HIS A 119 -9.42 7.53 -3.25
N GLU A 120 -10.50 8.26 -3.49
CA GLU A 120 -11.25 8.95 -2.42
C GLU A 120 -11.76 7.97 -1.35
N ASN A 121 -12.09 6.73 -1.74
CA ASN A 121 -12.50 5.67 -0.82
C ASN A 121 -11.40 5.27 0.19
N ALA A 122 -10.14 5.60 -0.08
CA ALA A 122 -9.03 5.33 0.82
C ALA A 122 -8.84 6.40 1.90
N VAL A 123 -9.54 7.55 1.80
CA VAL A 123 -9.44 8.63 2.79
C VAL A 123 -9.81 8.11 4.18
N LEU A 124 -8.90 8.36 5.12
CA LEU A 124 -9.09 8.10 6.55
C LEU A 124 -9.72 9.34 7.18
N ASP A 125 -11.05 9.34 7.29
CA ASP A 125 -11.77 10.26 8.18
C ASP A 125 -11.50 9.92 9.65
N GLU A 126 -12.00 10.75 10.56
CA GLU A 126 -11.75 10.60 11.99
C GLU A 126 -12.24 9.24 12.54
N GLU A 127 -13.36 8.73 12.05
CA GLU A 127 -13.88 7.41 12.44
C GLU A 127 -12.91 6.29 12.03
N LYS A 128 -12.48 6.26 10.76
CA LYS A 128 -11.51 5.27 10.27
C LYS A 128 -10.16 5.40 10.96
N LYS A 129 -9.70 6.63 11.26
CA LYS A 129 -8.46 6.86 12.01
C LYS A 129 -8.56 6.25 13.41
N MET A 130 -9.67 6.46 14.12
CA MET A 130 -9.90 5.88 15.45
C MET A 130 -9.91 4.35 15.40
N ILE A 131 -10.63 3.74 14.44
CA ILE A 131 -10.67 2.28 14.26
C ILE A 131 -9.25 1.70 14.09
N LEU A 132 -8.42 2.33 13.26
CA LEU A 132 -7.03 1.89 13.05
C LEU A 132 -6.14 2.14 14.26
N GLU A 133 -6.30 3.26 14.95
CA GLU A 133 -5.53 3.59 16.16
C GLU A 133 -5.79 2.57 17.27
N GLU A 134 -7.05 2.29 17.59
CA GLU A 134 -7.45 1.30 18.58
C GLU A 134 -6.93 -0.09 18.22
N PHE A 135 -7.08 -0.49 16.95
CA PHE A 135 -6.57 -1.76 16.47
C PHE A 135 -5.04 -1.86 16.62
N PHE A 136 -4.30 -0.84 16.19
CA PHE A 136 -2.84 -0.84 16.27
C PHE A 136 -2.35 -0.84 17.73
N ASP A 137 -3.00 -0.12 18.63
CA ASP A 137 -2.65 -0.15 20.06
C ASP A 137 -2.92 -1.50 20.70
N ALA A 138 -4.05 -2.14 20.37
CA ALA A 138 -4.33 -3.49 20.82
C ALA A 138 -3.28 -4.49 20.33
N GLN A 139 -2.86 -4.40 19.05
CA GLN A 139 -1.80 -5.24 18.51
C GLN A 139 -0.44 -4.97 19.17
N ILE A 140 -0.07 -3.70 19.35
CA ILE A 140 1.19 -3.32 20.02
C ILE A 140 1.22 -3.87 21.44
N LYS A 141 0.15 -3.69 22.22
CA LYS A 141 0.04 -4.21 23.58
C LYS A 141 0.20 -5.73 23.61
N LYS A 142 -0.50 -6.44 22.72
CA LYS A 142 -0.40 -7.91 22.61
C LYS A 142 1.05 -8.35 22.33
N LEU A 143 1.71 -7.71 21.37
CA LEU A 143 3.07 -8.05 20.94
C LEU A 143 4.14 -7.65 21.97
N SER A 144 3.91 -6.64 22.81
CA SER A 144 4.85 -6.24 23.87
C SER A 144 4.87 -7.17 25.08
N HIS A 145 3.89 -8.06 25.19
CA HIS A 145 3.76 -9.04 26.27
C HIS A 145 4.01 -10.48 25.79
N THR A 146 4.52 -10.65 24.57
CA THR A 146 4.95 -11.94 24.00
C THR A 146 6.46 -12.01 24.00
#